data_AF-A0A0M0GBS0-F1
#
_entry.id   AF-A0A0M0GBS0-F1
#
_cell.length_a   1.000
_cell.length_b   1.000
_cell.length_c   1.000
_cell.angle_alpha   90.00
_cell.angle_beta   90.00
_cell.angle_gamma   90.00
#
_symmetry.space_group_name_H-M   'P 1'
#
loop_
_entity.id
_entity.type
_entity.pdbx_description
1 polymer ?
#
loop_
_entity_poly.entity_id
_entity_poly.type
_entity_poly.pdbx_seq_one_letter_code
_entity_poly.pdbx_strand_id
1 'polypeptide(L)'
;MKRIISFSLVIMMLFGMVSVTTYAKKDNASKDAKIASIKFDNNLKDDANQQDLIAKGNYSFVDGVLPGTKALHLESGNGNYVSTPESLKFGEESFTVSFWYKGDTKNNNVILSNKDFSNGSNAGWAIYTSANSINMNFGFPTAKVKNISFGRNTFDASDWRYVTFVVDRDKMLASLYIDAYKMAETSLRHGSLDTSNP
;
A
#
# COMPACT_ATOMS: atom_id res chain seq x y z
N MET A 1 -24.64 -21.94 51.83
CA MET A 1 -23.58 -21.05 51.28
C MET A 1 -22.68 -21.89 50.39
N LYS A 2 -22.76 -21.73 49.06
CA LYS A 2 -21.88 -22.39 48.09
C LYS A 2 -21.10 -21.30 47.36
N ARG A 3 -19.77 -21.28 47.54
CA ARG A 3 -18.85 -20.41 46.80
C ARG A 3 -18.62 -21.06 45.43
N ILE A 4 -19.05 -20.39 44.36
CA ILE A 4 -18.67 -20.76 42.99
C ILE A 4 -17.43 -19.93 42.67
N ILE A 5 -16.28 -20.60 42.60
CA ILE A 5 -15.03 -20.00 42.15
C ILE A 5 -15.05 -20.11 40.62
N SER A 6 -15.26 -18.98 39.94
CA SER A 6 -15.16 -18.89 38.48
C SER A 6 -13.69 -18.76 38.11
N PHE A 7 -13.10 -19.81 37.52
CA PHE A 7 -11.83 -19.70 36.81
C PHE A 7 -12.12 -19.22 35.39
N SER A 8 -11.85 -17.94 35.10
CA SER A 8 -11.78 -17.47 33.72
C SER A 8 -10.52 -18.05 33.07
N LEU A 9 -10.73 -19.01 32.17
CA LEU A 9 -9.68 -19.52 31.29
C LEU A 9 -9.37 -18.41 30.27
N VAL A 10 -8.28 -17.66 30.49
CA VAL A 10 -7.75 -16.74 29.48
C VAL A 10 -7.11 -17.61 28.40
N ILE A 11 -7.86 -17.86 27.33
CA ILE A 11 -7.32 -18.45 26.10
C ILE A 11 -6.48 -17.35 25.44
N MET A 12 -5.20 -17.32 25.82
CA MET A 12 -4.19 -16.54 25.13
C MET A 12 -4.01 -17.17 23.75
N MET A 13 -4.73 -16.64 22.75
CA MET A 13 -4.53 -17.02 21.35
C MET A 13 -3.11 -16.61 20.93
N LEU A 14 -2.15 -17.50 21.14
CA LEU A 14 -0.88 -17.46 20.41
C LEU A 14 -1.24 -17.67 18.93
N PHE A 15 -1.16 -16.61 18.12
CA PHE A 15 -1.06 -16.74 16.68
C PHE A 15 0.32 -17.33 16.36
N GLY A 16 0.44 -18.65 16.50
CA GLY A 16 1.52 -19.39 15.87
C GLY A 16 1.36 -19.23 14.36
N MET A 17 2.32 -18.60 13.70
CA MET A 17 2.45 -18.68 12.25
C MET A 17 2.57 -20.17 11.88
N VAL A 18 1.50 -20.74 11.35
CA VAL A 18 1.58 -22.04 10.68
C VAL A 18 2.23 -21.75 9.33
N SER A 19 3.53 -22.02 9.23
CA SER A 19 4.24 -22.03 7.96
C SER A 19 3.64 -23.15 7.09
N VAL A 20 2.79 -22.77 6.14
CA VAL A 20 2.36 -23.70 5.08
C VAL A 20 3.53 -23.83 4.11
N THR A 21 4.33 -24.89 4.23
CA THR A 21 5.32 -25.22 3.20
C THR A 21 4.59 -25.82 2.01
N THR A 22 4.11 -24.98 1.10
CA THR A 22 3.83 -25.39 -0.27
C THR A 22 5.16 -25.68 -0.96
N TYR A 23 5.31 -26.87 -1.54
CA TYR A 23 6.45 -27.23 -2.37
C TYR A 23 6.46 -26.34 -3.63
N ALA A 24 7.16 -25.22 -3.56
CA ALA A 24 7.50 -24.42 -4.73
C ALA A 24 8.62 -25.13 -5.48
N LYS A 25 8.38 -25.39 -6.76
CA LYS A 25 9.38 -25.76 -7.74
C LYS A 25 10.55 -24.77 -7.64
N LYS A 26 11.77 -25.28 -7.58
CA LYS A 26 13.00 -24.48 -7.52
C LYS A 26 13.22 -23.77 -8.86
N ASP A 27 12.46 -22.72 -9.11
CA ASP A 27 12.85 -21.70 -10.08
C ASP A 27 13.88 -20.81 -9.40
N ASN A 28 14.99 -20.57 -10.09
CA ASN A 28 15.96 -19.53 -9.73
C ASN A 28 15.35 -18.14 -9.99
N ALA A 29 14.18 -17.87 -9.41
CA ALA A 29 13.66 -16.52 -9.29
C ALA A 29 14.62 -15.76 -8.36
N SER A 30 15.13 -14.63 -8.84
CA SER A 30 15.87 -13.67 -8.02
C SER A 30 15.12 -13.49 -6.70
N LYS A 31 15.83 -13.66 -5.57
CA LYS A 31 15.37 -13.22 -4.25
C LYS A 31 14.60 -11.90 -4.40
N ASP A 32 13.37 -11.86 -3.90
CA ASP A 32 12.58 -10.70 -3.48
C ASP A 32 13.29 -9.33 -3.64
N ALA A 33 13.41 -8.84 -4.87
CA ALA A 33 14.03 -7.55 -5.12
C ALA A 33 13.00 -6.47 -4.77
N LYS A 34 12.97 -6.06 -3.50
CA LYS A 34 12.24 -4.86 -3.08
C LYS A 34 12.75 -3.69 -3.94
N ILE A 35 11.88 -3.12 -4.77
CA ILE A 35 12.24 -1.95 -5.59
C ILE A 35 12.24 -0.65 -4.79
N ALA A 36 11.54 -0.65 -3.64
CA ALA A 36 11.58 0.40 -2.63
C ALA A 36 11.24 -0.19 -1.26
N SER A 37 11.85 0.34 -0.21
CA SER A 37 11.56 0.01 1.18
C SER A 37 11.85 1.23 2.03
N ILE A 38 10.83 1.96 2.49
CA ILE A 38 11.02 3.24 3.18
C ILE A 38 10.43 3.14 4.59
N LYS A 39 11.28 3.24 5.62
CA LYS A 39 10.84 3.14 7.03
C LYS A 39 10.42 4.47 7.65
N PHE A 40 10.99 5.58 7.19
CA PHE A 40 10.81 6.91 7.80
C PHE A 40 11.26 7.02 9.27
N ASP A 41 12.24 6.20 9.69
CA ASP A 41 12.84 6.25 11.04
C ASP A 41 13.79 7.46 11.16
N ASN A 42 13.22 8.66 11.32
CA ASN A 42 13.91 9.96 11.40
C ASN A 42 14.77 10.30 10.17
N ASN A 43 14.51 9.70 9.02
CA ASN A 43 15.20 10.01 7.77
C ASN A 43 14.30 9.79 6.56
N LEU A 44 14.73 10.34 5.42
CA LEU A 44 14.09 10.19 4.12
C LEU A 44 14.99 9.35 3.22
N LYS A 45 15.13 8.06 3.55
CA LYS A 45 15.97 7.13 2.80
C LYS A 45 15.18 5.92 2.34
N ASP A 46 15.45 5.49 1.12
CA ASP A 46 15.02 4.18 0.65
C ASP A 46 16.02 3.13 1.12
N ASP A 47 15.61 2.28 2.07
CA ASP A 47 16.42 1.20 2.59
C ASP A 47 16.77 0.14 1.53
N ALA A 48 16.01 0.04 0.44
CA ALA A 48 16.23 -0.98 -0.60
C ALA A 48 17.49 -0.67 -1.44
N ASN A 49 17.72 0.60 -1.76
CA ASN A 49 18.82 1.04 -2.64
C ASN A 49 19.74 2.10 -2.00
N GLN A 50 19.45 2.51 -0.77
CA GLN A 50 20.18 3.52 0.00
C GLN A 50 20.19 4.92 -0.62
N GLN A 51 19.26 5.24 -1.52
CA GLN A 51 19.09 6.59 -2.07
C GLN A 51 18.30 7.49 -1.12
N ASP A 52 18.64 8.77 -1.12
CA ASP A 52 17.89 9.80 -0.42
C ASP A 52 16.61 10.13 -1.20
N LEU A 53 15.49 10.26 -0.50
CA LEU A 53 14.22 10.71 -1.06
C LEU A 53 14.18 12.24 -1.09
N ILE A 54 13.36 12.78 -1.97
CA ILE A 54 13.19 14.22 -2.15
C ILE A 54 11.88 14.65 -1.50
N ALA A 55 11.95 15.46 -0.43
CA ALA A 55 10.77 16.07 0.17
C ALA A 55 10.45 17.44 -0.44
N LYS A 56 9.16 17.73 -0.53
CA LYS A 56 8.63 19.06 -0.84
C LYS A 56 7.53 19.42 0.14
N GLY A 57 7.50 20.69 0.55
CA GLY A 57 6.52 21.20 1.49
C GLY A 57 6.84 20.83 2.94
N ASN A 58 5.80 20.78 3.77
CA ASN A 58 5.91 20.57 5.21
C ASN A 58 5.73 19.10 5.57
N TYR A 59 6.73 18.53 6.25
CA TYR A 59 6.70 17.18 6.78
C TYR A 59 7.36 17.12 8.16
N SER A 60 7.02 16.08 8.92
CA SER A 60 7.65 15.77 10.19
C SER A 60 7.71 14.27 10.41
N PHE A 61 8.46 13.83 11.43
CA PHE A 61 8.48 12.44 11.88
C PHE A 61 7.68 12.32 13.17
N VAL A 62 6.67 11.45 13.18
CA VAL A 62 5.82 11.15 14.33
C VAL A 62 6.03 9.71 14.78
N ASP A 63 5.50 9.34 15.94
CA ASP A 63 5.59 7.95 16.40
C ASP A 63 4.91 6.99 15.42
N GLY A 64 5.64 5.92 15.08
CA GLY A 64 5.17 4.88 14.18
C GLY A 64 4.26 3.87 14.88
N VAL A 65 3.96 2.78 14.16
CA VAL A 65 3.08 1.71 14.65
C VAL A 65 3.74 0.91 15.77
N LEU A 66 5.05 0.70 15.69
CA LEU A 66 5.82 -0.04 16.68
C LEU A 66 6.53 0.90 17.66
N PRO A 67 6.66 0.54 18.95
CA PRO A 67 7.42 1.33 19.91
C PRO A 67 8.83 1.64 19.43
N GLY A 68 9.22 2.92 19.50
CA GLY A 68 10.55 3.39 19.10
C GLY A 68 10.74 3.61 17.60
N THR A 69 9.75 3.29 16.76
CA THR A 69 9.78 3.60 15.31
C THR A 69 9.16 4.96 15.03
N LYS A 70 9.47 5.53 13.86
CA LYS A 70 8.83 6.75 13.36
C LYS A 70 8.09 6.49 12.05
N ALA A 71 7.20 7.42 11.73
CA ALA A 71 6.49 7.48 10.46
C ALA A 71 6.55 8.90 9.89
N LEU A 72 6.45 8.99 8.56
CA LEU A 72 6.30 10.27 7.89
C LEU A 72 4.90 10.84 8.15
N HIS A 73 4.86 12.07 8.64
CA HIS A 73 3.66 12.89 8.67
C HIS A 73 3.79 13.99 7.62
N LEU A 74 2.81 14.07 6.73
CA LEU A 74 2.66 15.17 5.77
C LEU A 74 1.52 16.07 6.25
N GLU A 75 1.79 17.36 6.39
CA GLU A 75 0.76 18.32 6.76
C GLU A 75 -0.36 18.38 5.70
N SER A 76 -1.58 18.70 6.12
CA SER A 76 -2.69 18.90 5.18
C SER A 76 -2.42 20.06 4.21
N GLY A 77 -2.89 19.94 2.98
CA GLY A 77 -2.73 20.95 1.94
C GLY A 77 -2.02 20.43 0.70
N ASN A 78 -2.05 21.22 -0.37
CA ASN A 78 -1.44 20.84 -1.64
C ASN A 78 0.07 21.05 -1.60
N GLY A 79 0.83 20.13 -2.19
CA GLY A 79 2.27 20.28 -2.42
C GLY A 79 3.19 19.72 -1.32
N ASN A 80 2.63 19.04 -0.31
CA ASN A 80 3.39 18.29 0.69
C ASN A 80 3.54 16.84 0.22
N TYR A 81 4.76 16.41 -0.14
CA TYR A 81 5.01 15.03 -0.56
C TYR A 81 6.49 14.65 -0.44
N VAL A 82 6.74 13.35 -0.50
CA VAL A 82 8.08 12.76 -0.64
C VAL A 82 8.09 11.93 -1.93
N SER A 83 9.13 12.06 -2.74
CA SER A 83 9.31 11.30 -3.97
C SER A 83 10.66 10.58 -3.98
N THR A 84 10.74 9.49 -4.73
CA THR A 84 12.03 8.93 -5.13
C THR A 84 12.71 9.86 -6.15
N PRO A 85 14.05 9.87 -6.25
CA PRO A 85 14.76 10.67 -7.26
C PRO A 85 14.41 10.26 -8.70
N GLU A 86 14.13 8.98 -8.89
CA GLU A 86 13.72 8.40 -10.17
C GLU A 86 12.40 7.64 -10.00
N SER A 87 11.59 7.59 -11.05
CA SER A 87 10.34 6.81 -11.03
C SER A 87 10.62 5.34 -10.82
N LEU A 88 9.99 4.75 -9.81
CA LEU A 88 9.97 3.30 -9.62
C LEU A 88 9.34 2.63 -10.85
N LYS A 89 10.05 1.64 -11.41
CA LYS A 89 9.63 0.90 -12.60
C LYS A 89 8.90 -0.37 -12.18
N PHE A 90 7.58 -0.35 -12.32
CA PHE A 90 6.69 -1.50 -12.11
C PHE A 90 6.48 -2.27 -13.41
N GLY A 91 6.52 -1.56 -14.55
CA GLY A 91 6.45 -2.12 -15.88
C GLY A 91 5.16 -2.91 -16.14
N GLU A 92 5.34 -4.12 -16.66
CA GLU A 92 4.28 -5.08 -16.96
C GLU A 92 4.26 -6.28 -16.02
N GLU A 93 5.07 -6.25 -14.97
CA GLU A 93 5.28 -7.35 -14.04
C GLU A 93 4.29 -7.34 -12.86
N SER A 94 4.14 -8.49 -12.21
CA SER A 94 3.40 -8.59 -10.94
C SER A 94 4.13 -7.82 -9.83
N PHE A 95 3.39 -7.13 -8.97
CA PHE A 95 3.97 -6.39 -7.85
C PHE A 95 3.02 -6.32 -6.65
N THR A 96 3.57 -5.92 -5.51
CA THR A 96 2.81 -5.67 -4.28
C THR A 96 3.26 -4.36 -3.67
N VAL A 97 2.29 -3.56 -3.22
CA VAL A 97 2.53 -2.35 -2.42
C VAL A 97 1.88 -2.55 -1.07
N SER A 98 2.64 -2.37 0.01
CA SER A 98 2.15 -2.52 1.37
C SER A 98 2.66 -1.41 2.27
N PHE A 99 1.81 -0.83 3.10
CA PHE A 99 2.16 0.29 3.97
C PHE A 99 1.19 0.42 5.15
N TRP A 100 1.64 1.08 6.20
CA TRP A 100 0.79 1.55 7.28
C TRP A 100 0.25 2.93 6.96
N TYR A 101 -1.03 3.17 7.25
CA TYR A 101 -1.69 4.45 7.02
C TYR A 101 -2.54 4.86 8.21
N LYS A 102 -2.47 6.15 8.54
CA LYS A 102 -3.33 6.84 9.52
C LYS A 102 -3.60 8.23 8.98
N GLY A 103 -4.86 8.64 8.88
CA GLY A 103 -5.21 9.92 8.27
C GLY A 103 -6.66 10.04 7.81
N ASP A 104 -6.95 11.15 7.13
CA ASP A 104 -8.29 11.45 6.61
C ASP A 104 -8.65 10.58 5.39
N THR A 105 -9.75 9.85 5.52
CA THR A 105 -10.30 8.98 4.47
C THR A 105 -11.54 9.57 3.80
N LYS A 106 -12.05 10.71 4.28
CA LYS A 106 -13.29 11.33 3.77
C LYS A 106 -13.08 12.02 2.44
N ASN A 107 -11.95 12.70 2.29
CA ASN A 107 -11.62 13.48 1.10
C ASN A 107 -10.80 12.69 0.08
N ASN A 108 -10.68 13.25 -1.12
CA ASN A 108 -9.81 12.72 -2.17
C ASN A 108 -8.35 13.07 -1.87
N ASN A 109 -7.63 12.18 -1.18
CA ASN A 109 -6.21 12.36 -0.89
C ASN A 109 -5.39 11.32 -1.65
N VAL A 110 -4.45 11.75 -2.49
CA VAL A 110 -3.47 10.84 -3.11
C VAL A 110 -2.41 10.50 -2.06
N ILE A 111 -2.24 9.22 -1.78
CA ILE A 111 -1.27 8.70 -0.80
C ILE A 111 0.05 8.38 -1.51
N LEU A 112 -0.04 7.69 -2.64
CA LEU A 112 1.10 7.26 -3.43
C LEU A 112 0.70 7.18 -4.89
N SER A 113 1.49 7.72 -5.80
CA SER A 113 1.17 7.75 -7.23
C SER A 113 2.44 7.73 -8.06
N ASN A 114 2.33 7.21 -9.28
CA ASN A 114 3.30 7.45 -10.36
C ASN A 114 2.66 8.12 -11.58
N LYS A 115 1.47 8.71 -11.40
CA LYS A 115 0.69 9.34 -12.47
C LYS A 115 0.16 10.70 -12.06
N ASP A 116 -0.10 11.52 -13.07
CA ASP A 116 -1.05 12.63 -12.95
C ASP A 116 -2.46 12.07 -12.70
N PHE A 117 -2.93 12.22 -11.47
CA PHE A 117 -4.23 11.73 -11.01
C PHE A 117 -5.41 12.64 -11.39
N SER A 118 -5.19 13.74 -12.13
CA SER A 118 -6.26 14.58 -12.66
C SER A 118 -7.27 13.81 -13.54
N ASN A 119 -6.84 12.69 -14.11
CA ASN A 119 -7.68 11.79 -14.89
C ASN A 119 -7.36 10.31 -14.60
N GLY A 120 -8.38 9.54 -14.21
CA GLY A 120 -8.25 8.10 -13.93
C GLY A 120 -7.78 7.25 -15.12
N SER A 121 -7.85 7.78 -16.36
CA SER A 121 -7.37 7.10 -17.58
C SER A 121 -5.92 7.43 -17.96
N ASN A 122 -5.28 8.42 -17.31
CA ASN A 122 -3.86 8.70 -17.53
C ASN A 122 -3.03 7.47 -17.18
N ALA A 123 -1.99 7.18 -17.97
CA ALA A 123 -1.10 6.04 -17.74
C ALA A 123 -0.60 5.98 -16.30
N GLY A 124 -0.41 4.77 -15.76
CA GLY A 124 0.12 4.54 -14.42
C GLY A 124 -0.93 4.21 -13.39
N TRP A 125 -0.60 4.44 -12.12
CA TRP A 125 -1.45 4.09 -10.99
C TRP A 125 -1.34 5.09 -9.83
N ALA A 126 -2.41 5.17 -9.05
CA ALA A 126 -2.47 6.00 -7.85
C ALA A 126 -3.26 5.29 -6.76
N ILE A 127 -2.73 5.29 -5.54
CA ILE A 127 -3.43 4.91 -4.32
C ILE A 127 -3.95 6.17 -3.65
N TYR A 128 -5.25 6.19 -3.33
CA TYR A 128 -5.92 7.37 -2.81
C TYR A 128 -7.06 7.00 -1.87
N THR A 129 -7.41 7.92 -0.97
CA THR A 129 -8.65 7.83 -0.20
C THR A 129 -9.77 8.61 -0.86
N SER A 130 -11.02 8.24 -0.57
CA SER A 130 -12.22 8.96 -0.99
C SER A 130 -13.44 8.44 -0.26
N ALA A 131 -14.30 9.30 0.28
CA ALA A 131 -15.60 8.90 0.83
C ALA A 131 -15.55 7.72 1.82
N ASN A 132 -14.59 7.75 2.75
CA ASN A 132 -14.28 6.68 3.71
C ASN A 132 -13.89 5.36 3.03
N SER A 133 -13.10 5.43 1.97
CA SER A 133 -12.54 4.28 1.27
C SER A 133 -11.08 4.50 0.93
N ILE A 134 -10.34 3.42 0.70
CA ILE A 134 -9.02 3.43 0.08
C ILE A 134 -9.06 2.61 -1.20
N ASN A 135 -8.48 3.15 -2.26
CA ASN A 135 -8.51 2.57 -3.60
C ASN A 135 -7.16 2.71 -4.27
N MET A 136 -6.93 1.84 -5.24
CA MET A 136 -5.90 2.01 -6.24
C MET A 136 -6.57 2.14 -7.61
N ASN A 137 -6.24 3.21 -8.33
CA ASN A 137 -6.61 3.41 -9.72
C ASN A 137 -5.46 2.93 -10.61
N PHE A 138 -5.82 2.30 -11.73
CA PHE A 138 -4.92 1.95 -12.83
C PHE A 138 -5.44 2.60 -14.11
N GLY A 139 -4.55 3.27 -14.83
CA GLY A 139 -4.83 3.87 -16.12
C GLY A 139 -4.15 3.12 -17.26
N PHE A 140 -4.95 2.62 -18.20
CA PHE A 140 -4.53 1.90 -19.40
C PHE A 140 -4.98 2.68 -20.64
N PRO A 141 -4.26 3.72 -21.09
CA PRO A 141 -4.74 4.67 -22.08
C PRO A 141 -5.05 4.05 -23.46
N THR A 142 -4.45 2.90 -23.77
CA THR A 142 -4.62 2.14 -25.01
C THR A 142 -5.73 1.09 -24.94
N ALA A 143 -6.26 0.78 -23.75
CA ALA A 143 -7.32 -0.22 -23.58
C ALA A 143 -8.71 0.33 -23.92
N LYS A 144 -9.67 -0.57 -24.18
CA LYS A 144 -11.09 -0.21 -24.36
C LYS A 144 -11.69 0.38 -23.07
N VAL A 145 -11.36 -0.22 -21.92
CA VAL A 145 -11.67 0.30 -20.59
C VAL A 145 -10.37 0.82 -20.00
N LYS A 146 -10.25 2.14 -19.90
CA LYS A 146 -8.98 2.81 -19.57
C LYS A 146 -8.78 3.06 -18.08
N ASN A 147 -9.87 3.15 -17.31
CA ASN A 147 -9.84 3.43 -15.89
C ASN A 147 -10.33 2.19 -15.14
N ILE A 148 -9.44 1.54 -14.40
CA ILE A 148 -9.76 0.43 -13.52
C ILE A 148 -9.52 0.90 -12.09
N SER A 149 -10.47 0.67 -11.21
CA SER A 149 -10.29 0.86 -9.77
C SER A 149 -10.93 -0.28 -9.01
N PHE A 150 -10.60 -0.34 -7.73
CA PHE A 150 -11.40 -1.07 -6.78
C PHE A 150 -12.76 -0.36 -6.62
N GLY A 151 -13.80 -1.12 -6.29
CA GLY A 151 -15.07 -0.55 -5.85
C GLY A 151 -14.95 0.13 -4.48
N ARG A 152 -16.03 0.73 -3.98
CA ARG A 152 -16.01 1.37 -2.65
C ARG A 152 -15.98 0.31 -1.54
N ASN A 153 -15.00 0.43 -0.64
CA ASN A 153 -14.91 -0.33 0.61
C ASN A 153 -14.94 0.63 1.79
N THR A 154 -15.46 0.21 2.94
CA THR A 154 -15.39 1.05 4.16
C THR A 154 -13.98 1.01 4.73
N PHE A 155 -13.37 2.17 4.90
CA PHE A 155 -12.02 2.35 5.42
C PHE A 155 -11.99 3.54 6.39
N ASP A 156 -11.87 3.21 7.67
CA ASP A 156 -11.58 4.15 8.75
C ASP A 156 -10.12 4.00 9.17
N ALA A 157 -9.36 5.08 9.04
CA ALA A 157 -7.95 5.16 9.43
C ALA A 157 -7.73 6.27 10.47
N SER A 158 -8.71 6.48 11.36
CA SER A 158 -8.54 7.27 12.59
C SER A 158 -7.43 6.71 13.49
N ASP A 159 -7.11 5.42 13.34
CA ASP A 159 -5.88 4.80 13.83
C ASP A 159 -5.16 4.03 12.71
N TRP A 160 -3.95 3.54 13.01
CA TRP A 160 -3.09 2.81 12.07
C TRP A 160 -3.80 1.60 11.46
N ARG A 161 -3.86 1.57 10.13
CA ARG A 161 -4.35 0.44 9.33
C ARG A 161 -3.23 -0.07 8.43
N TYR A 162 -3.12 -1.38 8.29
CA TYR A 162 -2.16 -1.97 7.36
C TYR A 162 -2.85 -2.26 6.03
N VAL A 163 -2.35 -1.65 4.96
CA VAL A 163 -2.96 -1.69 3.63
C VAL A 163 -2.01 -2.41 2.68
N THR A 164 -2.53 -3.38 1.95
CA THR A 164 -1.78 -4.11 0.92
C THR A 164 -2.57 -4.19 -0.38
N PHE A 165 -1.98 -3.72 -1.47
CA PHE A 165 -2.44 -3.96 -2.83
C PHE A 165 -1.53 -4.98 -3.50
N VAL A 166 -2.13 -6.03 -4.07
CA VAL A 166 -1.44 -7.07 -4.83
C VAL A 166 -1.89 -6.98 -6.28
N VAL A 167 -0.95 -6.87 -7.21
CA VAL A 167 -1.17 -6.86 -8.66
C VAL A 167 -0.56 -8.13 -9.23
N ASP A 168 -1.41 -9.05 -9.67
CA ASP A 168 -1.06 -10.34 -10.26
C ASP A 168 -1.30 -10.26 -11.77
N ARG A 169 -0.22 -10.12 -12.53
CA ARG A 169 -0.24 -9.99 -14.00
C ARG A 169 -0.40 -11.33 -14.70
N ASP A 170 -0.09 -12.45 -14.04
CA ASP A 170 -0.32 -13.78 -14.59
C ASP A 170 -1.81 -14.13 -14.58
N LYS A 171 -2.52 -13.77 -13.52
CA LYS A 171 -3.98 -13.95 -13.41
C LYS A 171 -4.79 -12.78 -13.93
N MET A 172 -4.15 -11.65 -14.24
CA MET A 172 -4.79 -10.38 -14.60
C MET A 172 -5.78 -9.89 -13.52
N LEU A 173 -5.37 -9.99 -12.25
CA LEU A 173 -6.18 -9.59 -11.09
C LEU A 173 -5.40 -8.61 -10.20
N ALA A 174 -6.13 -7.66 -9.60
CA ALA A 174 -5.62 -6.85 -8.51
C ALA A 174 -6.50 -7.06 -7.27
N SER A 175 -5.87 -7.23 -6.10
CA SER A 175 -6.54 -7.46 -4.82
C SER A 175 -6.15 -6.42 -3.78
N LEU A 176 -7.11 -6.00 -2.95
CA LEU A 176 -6.92 -5.13 -1.79
C LEU A 176 -7.09 -5.95 -0.52
N TYR A 177 -6.14 -5.81 0.40
CA TYR A 177 -6.20 -6.33 1.76
C TYR A 177 -6.06 -5.18 2.76
N ILE A 178 -6.83 -5.24 3.83
CA ILE A 178 -6.74 -4.32 4.97
C ILE A 178 -6.65 -5.16 6.24
N ASP A 179 -5.62 -4.92 7.04
CA ASP A 179 -5.29 -5.69 8.25
C ASP A 179 -5.29 -7.21 8.00
N ALA A 180 -4.71 -7.60 6.86
CA ALA A 180 -4.65 -8.97 6.33
C ALA A 180 -5.98 -9.60 5.87
N TYR A 181 -7.10 -8.88 5.91
CA TYR A 181 -8.37 -9.35 5.34
C TYR A 181 -8.52 -8.90 3.88
N LYS A 182 -8.89 -9.82 2.98
CA LYS A 182 -9.20 -9.48 1.58
C LYS A 182 -10.48 -8.67 1.54
N MET A 183 -10.41 -7.45 1.02
CA MET A 183 -11.54 -6.53 0.97
C MET A 183 -12.18 -6.50 -0.41
N ALA A 184 -11.36 -6.51 -1.47
CA ALA A 184 -11.84 -6.41 -2.83
C ALA A 184 -10.86 -7.02 -3.84
N GLU A 185 -11.39 -7.30 -5.03
CA GLU A 185 -10.63 -7.75 -6.19
C GLU A 185 -11.22 -7.15 -7.46
N THR A 186 -10.39 -6.91 -8.47
CA THR A 186 -10.82 -6.42 -9.78
C THR A 186 -9.92 -6.99 -10.89
N SER A 187 -10.43 -7.04 -12.11
CA SER A 187 -9.68 -7.51 -13.28
C SER A 187 -8.85 -6.39 -13.91
N LEU A 188 -7.59 -6.68 -14.21
CA LEU A 188 -6.63 -5.77 -14.85
C LEU A 188 -6.81 -5.71 -16.37
N ARG A 189 -6.01 -4.87 -17.02
CA ARG A 189 -5.86 -4.82 -18.49
C ARG A 189 -4.37 -4.93 -18.84
N HIS A 190 -4.09 -5.34 -20.08
CA HIS A 190 -2.73 -5.41 -20.60
C HIS A 190 -2.17 -4.00 -20.83
N GLY A 191 -0.85 -3.87 -20.71
CA GLY A 191 -0.11 -2.63 -20.89
C GLY A 191 0.76 -2.27 -19.67
N SER A 192 1.73 -1.39 -19.92
CA SER A 192 2.64 -0.89 -18.89
C SER A 192 1.93 0.06 -17.91
N LEU A 193 2.31 -0.06 -16.64
CA LEU A 193 1.93 0.85 -15.57
C LEU A 193 3.04 1.86 -15.24
N ASP A 194 4.12 1.88 -16.01
CA ASP A 194 5.15 2.91 -15.90
C ASP A 194 4.73 4.18 -16.61
N THR A 195 5.16 5.31 -16.06
CA THR A 195 4.99 6.62 -16.67
C THR A 195 6.32 7.37 -16.66
N SER A 196 6.42 8.38 -17.53
CA SER A 196 7.51 9.35 -17.52
C SER A 196 7.18 10.61 -16.71
N ASN A 197 6.02 10.65 -16.03
CA ASN A 197 5.50 11.85 -15.38
C ASN A 197 4.98 11.48 -13.97
N PRO A 198 5.90 11.19 -13.02
CA PRO A 198 5.56 10.83 -11.64
C PRO A 198 4.91 11.99 -10.88
#